data_AF-A0A1Q3GNW9-F1
#
_entry.id   AF-A0A1Q3GNW9-F1
#
_cell.length_a   1.000
_cell.length_b   1.000
_cell.length_c   1.000
_cell.angle_alpha   90.00
_cell.angle_beta   90.00
_cell.angle_gamma   90.00
#
_symmetry.space_group_name_H-M   'P 1'
#
loop_
_entity.id
_entity.type
_entity.pdbx_description
1 polymer ?
#
loop_
_entity_poly.entity_id
_entity_poly.type
_entity_poly.pdbx_seq_one_letter_code
_entity_poly.pdbx_strand_id
1 'polypeptide(L)'
;MSRPIFRDLRKCEVLHNLGKGVFKAKDLLNEEEIIVQMTTKQRVNYVKISPGDLIYTKYSEGLKSNCLISDFDFKWRDNLSREKRLLDELLQKMKRNND
;
A
#
# COMPACT_ATOMS: atom_id res chain seq x y z
N MET A 1 13.47 -20.98 -4.77
CA MET A 1 13.18 -19.82 -5.64
C MET A 1 13.32 -18.56 -4.80
N SER A 2 14.23 -17.66 -5.17
CA SER A 2 14.52 -16.41 -4.45
C SER A 2 13.31 -15.49 -4.52
N ARG A 3 12.73 -15.15 -3.36
CA ARG A 3 11.58 -14.24 -3.25
C ARG A 3 12.00 -12.83 -3.73
N PRO A 4 11.21 -12.16 -4.59
CA PRO A 4 11.55 -10.82 -5.05
C PRO A 4 11.65 -9.82 -3.88
N ILE A 5 12.46 -8.77 -4.07
CA ILE A 5 12.97 -7.84 -3.06
C ILE A 5 11.87 -6.93 -2.44
N PHE A 6 10.66 -6.89 -2.99
CA PHE A 6 9.55 -6.02 -2.58
C PHE A 6 8.78 -6.54 -1.35
N ARG A 7 9.47 -7.03 -0.32
CA ARG A 7 8.91 -8.06 0.55
C ARG A 7 7.60 -7.72 1.27
N ASP A 8 7.24 -6.45 1.47
CA ASP A 8 5.92 -6.15 2.03
C ASP A 8 5.24 -4.90 1.48
N LEU A 9 5.89 -4.01 0.71
CA LEU A 9 5.26 -2.78 0.22
C LEU A 9 4.40 -3.08 -1.02
N ARG A 10 3.10 -2.86 -0.91
CA ARG A 10 2.11 -3.03 -1.98
C ARG A 10 1.48 -1.68 -2.32
N LYS A 11 1.20 -1.46 -3.60
CA LYS A 11 0.41 -0.33 -4.06
C LYS A 11 -0.98 -0.84 -4.38
N CYS A 12 -1.98 -0.26 -3.74
CA CYS A 12 -3.34 -0.76 -3.77
C CYS A 12 -4.31 0.36 -4.14
N GLU A 13 -5.35 0.01 -4.89
CA GLU A 13 -6.48 0.89 -5.13
C GLU A 13 -7.58 0.57 -4.12
N VAL A 14 -8.09 1.60 -3.45
CA VAL A 14 -9.16 1.42 -2.45
C VAL A 14 -10.47 1.11 -3.16
N LEU A 15 -11.08 -0.02 -2.82
CA LEU A 15 -12.38 -0.43 -3.37
C LEU A 15 -13.52 0.06 -2.48
N HIS A 16 -13.44 -0.23 -1.18
CA HIS A 16 -14.52 0.05 -0.24
C HIS A 16 -14.00 0.43 1.14
N ASN A 17 -14.70 1.35 1.80
CA ASN A 17 -14.48 1.66 3.21
C ASN A 17 -15.34 0.71 4.06
N LEU A 18 -14.69 -0.08 4.92
CA LEU A 18 -15.35 -1.01 5.84
C LEU A 18 -15.67 -0.36 7.21
N GLY A 19 -15.30 0.90 7.38
CA GLY A 19 -15.47 1.66 8.61
C GLY A 19 -14.31 1.48 9.59
N LYS A 20 -14.30 2.32 10.64
CA LYS A 20 -13.29 2.29 11.72
C LYS A 20 -11.84 2.35 11.22
N GLY A 21 -11.58 3.02 10.10
CA GLY A 21 -10.26 3.11 9.48
C GLY A 21 -9.76 1.79 8.90
N VAL A 22 -10.67 0.95 8.40
CA VAL A 22 -10.38 -0.30 7.70
C VAL A 22 -10.97 -0.21 6.28
N PHE A 23 -10.21 -0.65 5.29
CA PHE A 23 -10.54 -0.52 3.88
C PHE A 23 -10.28 -1.85 3.18
N LYS A 24 -11.12 -2.16 2.18
CA LYS A 24 -10.84 -3.20 1.20
C LYS A 24 -10.15 -2.54 0.02
N ALA A 25 -9.01 -3.05 -0.39
CA ALA A 25 -8.23 -2.51 -1.49
C ALA A 25 -7.76 -3.63 -2.44
N LYS A 26 -7.58 -3.34 -3.72
CA LYS A 26 -7.01 -4.26 -4.70
C LYS A 26 -5.53 -3.98 -4.86
N ASP A 27 -4.69 -4.99 -4.64
CA ASP A 27 -3.26 -4.93 -4.96
C ASP A 27 -3.08 -4.83 -6.48
N LEU A 28 -2.41 -3.78 -6.94
CA LEU A 28 -2.19 -3.55 -8.36
C LEU A 28 -1.15 -4.50 -8.97
N LEU A 29 -0.30 -5.12 -8.15
CA LEU A 29 0.74 -6.04 -8.63
C LEU A 29 0.21 -7.46 -8.82
N ASN A 30 -0.52 -7.97 -7.82
CA ASN A 30 -1.01 -9.35 -7.80
C ASN A 30 -2.50 -9.47 -8.17
N GLU A 31 -3.19 -8.34 -8.34
CA GLU A 31 -4.64 -8.26 -8.56
C GLU A 31 -5.50 -8.86 -7.42
N GLU A 32 -4.91 -9.09 -6.26
CA GLU A 32 -5.57 -9.65 -5.09
C GLU A 32 -6.29 -8.58 -4.28
N GLU A 33 -7.45 -8.94 -3.71
CA GLU A 33 -8.11 -8.09 -2.73
C GLU A 33 -7.49 -8.28 -1.34
N ILE A 34 -7.10 -7.18 -0.70
CA ILE A 34 -6.52 -7.18 0.64
C ILE A 34 -7.29 -6.23 1.57
N ILE A 35 -7.30 -6.57 2.86
CA ILE A 35 -7.80 -5.68 3.90
C ILE A 35 -6.65 -4.82 4.40
N VAL A 36 -6.89 -3.52 4.46
CA VAL A 36 -5.92 -2.51 4.86
C VAL A 36 -6.45 -1.76 6.08
N GLN A 37 -5.62 -1.65 7.11
CA GLN A 37 -5.92 -0.92 8.33
C GLN A 37 -5.10 0.37 8.41
N MET A 38 -5.78 1.49 8.68
CA MET A 38 -5.11 2.72 9.07
C MET A 38 -4.44 2.57 10.43
N THR A 39 -3.20 3.01 10.49
CA THR A 39 -2.46 3.13 11.75
C THR A 39 -3.04 4.26 12.61
N THR A 40 -2.78 4.19 13.92
CA THR A 40 -3.23 5.21 14.88
C THR A 40 -2.75 6.61 14.49
N LYS A 41 -1.52 6.75 13.98
CA LYS A 41 -0.96 8.04 13.53
C LYS A 41 -1.79 8.66 12.41
N GLN A 42 -2.20 7.87 11.43
CA GLN A 42 -3.00 8.36 10.29
C GLN A 42 -4.42 8.76 10.72
N ARG A 43 -4.99 8.05 11.69
CA ARG A 43 -6.29 8.41 12.28
C ARG A 43 -6.22 9.74 13.03
N VAL A 44 -5.17 9.93 13.84
CA VAL A 44 -4.94 11.19 14.58
C VAL A 44 -4.67 12.37 13.64
N ASN A 45 -3.98 12.11 12.52
CA ASN A 45 -3.73 13.13 11.49
C ASN A 45 -4.93 13.36 10.55
N TYR A 46 -6.10 12.80 10.84
CA TYR A 46 -7.32 12.95 10.03
C TYR A 46 -7.13 12.65 8.54
N VAL A 47 -6.27 11.68 8.21
CA VAL A 47 -6.07 11.27 6.82
C VAL A 47 -7.38 10.70 6.28
N LYS A 48 -7.95 11.35 5.26
CA LYS A 48 -9.16 10.89 4.57
C LYS A 48 -8.76 10.05 3.38
N ILE A 49 -9.40 8.89 3.25
CA ILE A 49 -9.19 7.93 2.16
C ILE A 49 -10.56 7.55 1.63
N SER A 50 -10.71 7.63 0.33
CA SER A 50 -11.95 7.36 -0.40
C SER A 50 -11.76 6.19 -1.36
N PRO A 51 -12.84 5.49 -1.74
CA PRO A 51 -12.80 4.57 -2.88
C PRO A 51 -12.22 5.23 -4.14
N GLY A 52 -11.37 4.51 -4.86
CA GLY A 52 -10.60 4.99 -6.00
C GLY A 52 -9.23 5.59 -5.65
N ASP A 53 -8.95 5.85 -4.37
CA ASP A 53 -7.64 6.37 -3.97
C ASP A 53 -6.56 5.28 -4.10
N LEU A 54 -5.39 5.70 -4.59
CA LEU A 54 -4.20 4.85 -4.62
C LEU A 54 -3.40 5.02 -3.33
N ILE A 55 -3.24 3.92 -2.61
CA ILE A 55 -2.55 3.88 -1.33
C ILE A 55 -1.37 2.91 -1.35
N TYR A 56 -0.40 3.13 -0.47
CA TYR A 56 0.65 2.16 -0.22
C TYR A 56 0.39 1.44 1.08
N THR A 57 0.69 0.16 1.13
CA THR A 57 0.43 -0.67 2.30
C THR A 57 1.61 -1.58 2.56
N LYS A 58 1.84 -1.93 3.83
CA LYS A 58 2.87 -2.88 4.22
C LYS A 58 2.29 -3.93 5.16
N TYR A 59 2.55 -5.21 4.89
CA TYR A 59 2.17 -6.25 5.83
C TYR A 59 2.93 -6.08 7.15
N SER A 60 2.19 -6.08 8.26
CA SER A 60 2.75 -6.02 9.59
C SER A 60 2.57 -7.39 10.25
N GLU A 61 3.66 -8.12 10.45
CA GLU A 61 3.63 -9.43 11.12
C GLU A 61 3.06 -9.34 12.54
N GLY A 62 3.38 -8.26 13.27
CA GLY A 62 2.88 -8.04 14.63
C GLY A 62 1.37 -7.83 14.71
N LEU A 63 0.76 -7.25 13.67
CA LEU A 63 -0.69 -7.02 13.59
C LEU A 63 -1.40 -8.05 12.71
N LYS A 64 -0.65 -8.98 12.09
CA LYS A 64 -1.12 -9.94 11.08
C LYS A 64 -2.04 -9.30 10.03
N SER A 65 -1.72 -8.08 9.62
CA SER A 65 -2.60 -7.24 8.79
C SER A 65 -1.79 -6.26 7.94
N ASN A 66 -2.33 -5.87 6.79
CA ASN A 66 -1.73 -4.83 5.96
C ASN A 66 -2.05 -3.46 6.55
N CYS A 67 -1.01 -2.71 6.86
CA CYS A 67 -1.12 -1.36 7.40
C CYS A 67 -0.93 -0.35 6.28
N LEU A 68 -1.74 0.70 6.30
CA LEU A 68 -1.53 1.84 5.41
C LEU A 68 -0.16 2.48 5.70
N ILE A 69 0.55 2.84 4.63
CA ILE A 69 1.77 3.63 4.65
C ILE A 69 1.44 4.99 4.03
N SER A 70 1.59 6.05 4.82
CA SER A 70 1.32 7.42 4.39
C SER A 70 2.59 8.10 3.87
N ASP A 71 2.46 9.23 3.18
CA ASP A 71 3.61 10.05 2.76
C ASP A 71 4.48 10.51 3.94
N PHE A 72 3.92 10.61 5.14
CA PHE A 72 4.71 10.86 6.35
C PHE A 72 5.65 9.69 6.68
N ASP A 73 5.24 8.45 6.47
CA ASP A 73 6.05 7.26 6.76
C ASP A 73 7.24 7.15 5.79
N PHE A 74 7.08 7.63 4.55
CA PHE A 74 8.15 7.66 3.54
C PHE A 74 9.24 8.70 3.84
N LYS A 75 8.91 9.83 4.47
CA LYS A 75 9.85 10.93 4.74
C LYS A 75 10.95 10.59 5.74
N TRP A 76 10.75 9.58 6.59
CA TRP A 76 11.67 9.27 7.70
C TRP A 76 12.44 7.95 7.52
N ARG A 77 12.25 7.24 6.40
CA ARG A 77 12.93 5.97 6.10
C ARG A 77 13.38 5.91 4.64
N ASP A 78 14.67 6.17 4.38
CA ASP A 78 15.26 6.18 3.03
C ASP A 78 14.99 4.89 2.24
N ASN A 79 15.05 3.73 2.90
CA ASN A 79 14.75 2.44 2.25
C ASN A 79 13.31 2.36 1.74
N LEU A 80 12.33 2.92 2.47
CA LEU A 80 10.91 2.88 2.09
C LEU A 80 10.64 3.74 0.85
N SER A 81 11.31 4.89 0.76
CA SER A 81 11.24 5.79 -0.40
C SER A 81 11.82 5.14 -1.66
N ARG A 82 12.91 4.38 -1.53
CA ARG A 82 13.48 3.59 -2.64
C ARG A 82 12.55 2.45 -3.06
N GLU A 83 11.96 1.72 -2.11
CA GLU A 83 10.96 0.67 -2.39
C GLU A 83 9.75 1.22 -3.15
N LYS A 84 9.22 2.38 -2.76
CA LYS A 84 8.12 3.07 -3.46
C LYS A 84 8.45 3.33 -4.94
N ARG A 85 9.60 3.93 -5.21
CA ARG A 85 10.03 4.24 -6.59
C ARG A 85 10.15 3.00 -7.45
N LEU A 86 10.83 1.96 -6.94
CA LEU A 86 11.00 0.71 -7.68
C LEU A 86 9.66 0.02 -7.97
N LEU A 87 8.72 0.06 -7.03
CA LEU A 87 7.38 -0.49 -7.21
C LEU A 87 6.59 0.28 -8.27
N ASP A 88 6.64 1.62 -8.24
CA ASP A 88 5.98 2.46 -9.23
C ASP A 88 6.54 2.24 -10.64
N GLU A 89 7.88 2.17 -10.78
CA GLU A 89 8.52 1.88 -12.07
C GLU A 89 8.12 0.50 -12.61
N LEU A 90 7.99 -0.50 -11.73
CA LEU A 90 7.62 -1.86 -12.11
C LEU A 90 6.16 -1.92 -12.58
N LEU A 91 5.24 -1.30 -11.84
CA LEU A 91 3.84 -1.18 -12.24
C LEU A 91 3.68 -0.40 -13.54
N GLN A 92 4.45 0.67 -13.73
CA GLN A 92 4.44 1.45 -14.97
C GLN A 92 4.94 0.63 -16.16
N LYS A 93 6.00 -0.17 -15.99
CA LYS A 93 6.49 -1.10 -17.02
C LYS A 93 5.47 -2.18 -17.35
N MET A 94 4.81 -2.77 -16.35
CA MET A 94 3.75 -3.75 -16.59
C MET A 94 2.59 -3.15 -17.39
N LYS A 95 2.15 -1.94 -17.02
CA LYS A 95 1.09 -1.25 -17.77
C LYS A 95 1.47 -1.01 -19.23
N ARG A 96 2.74 -0.63 -19.47
CA ARG A 96 3.26 -0.35 -20.82
C ARG A 96 3.44 -1.58 -21.71
N ASN A 97 3.50 -2.78 -21.13
CA ASN A 97 3.61 -4.04 -21.87
C ASN A 97 2.24 -4.66 -22.18
N ASN A 98 1.16 -4.15 -21.59
CA ASN A 98 -0.22 -4.62 -21.79
C ASN A 98 -1.04 -3.70 -22.72
N ASP A 99 -0.44 -2.62 -23.22
CA ASP A 99 -0.95 -1.74 -24.29
C ASP A 99 -0.32 -2.16 -25.63
#